data_AF-A0A9J6DXS3-F1
#
_entry.id   AF-A0A9J6DXS3-F1
#
_cell.length_a   1.000
_cell.length_b   1.000
_cell.length_c   1.000
_cell.angle_alpha   90.00
_cell.angle_beta   90.00
_cell.angle_gamma   90.00
#
_symmetry.space_group_name_H-M   'P 1'
#
loop_
_entity.id
_entity.type
_entity.pdbx_description
1 polymer ?
#
loop_
_entity_poly.entity_id
_entity_poly.type
_entity_poly.pdbx_seq_one_letter_code
_entity_poly.pdbx_strand_id
1 'polypeptide(L)'
;MRPMEFRVSGVPIWVLRDFEPQRYLGRPIGFRIPCGSGSAVESALGQAQAITSSMFVPWQRLDAFRTFVYPALNFSMRCGVLLMMDWRRLDDAIRPLVKRTLYLPTNAATNRAGAAP
;
A
#
# COMPACT_ATOMS: atom_id res chain seq x y z
N MET A 1 32.86 -12.27 -13.20
CA MET A 1 33.08 -11.76 -11.83
C MET A 1 32.97 -12.94 -10.88
N ARG A 2 33.95 -13.19 -9.99
CA ARG A 2 33.92 -14.32 -9.05
C ARG A 2 32.95 -13.98 -7.90
N PRO A 3 32.01 -14.87 -7.51
CA PRO A 3 31.14 -14.59 -6.37
C PRO A 3 32.01 -14.49 -5.10
N MET A 4 31.95 -13.34 -4.42
CA MET A 4 32.63 -13.13 -3.14
C MET A 4 31.68 -13.48 -1.99
N GLU A 5 32.09 -14.40 -1.13
CA GLU A 5 31.40 -14.70 0.12
C GLU A 5 31.99 -13.85 1.25
N PHE A 6 31.14 -13.08 1.92
CA PHE A 6 31.52 -12.29 3.10
C PHE A 6 30.97 -12.98 4.36
N ARG A 7 31.73 -12.96 5.46
CA ARG A 7 31.30 -13.56 6.74
C ARG A 7 31.44 -12.55 7.87
N VAL A 8 30.45 -12.47 8.75
CA VAL A 8 30.49 -11.70 10.01
C VAL A 8 30.38 -12.69 11.16
N SER A 9 31.37 -12.72 12.05
CA SER A 9 31.43 -13.65 13.19
C SER A 9 31.25 -15.12 12.81
N GLY A 10 31.76 -15.52 11.64
CA GLY A 10 31.65 -16.89 11.11
C GLY A 10 30.34 -17.18 10.37
N VAL A 11 29.34 -16.29 10.42
CA VAL A 11 28.08 -16.42 9.69
C VAL A 11 28.21 -15.79 8.30
N PRO A 12 27.89 -16.51 7.21
CA PRO A 12 27.90 -15.93 5.87
C PRO A 12 26.83 -14.84 5.75
N ILE A 13 27.25 -13.68 5.24
CA ILE A 13 26.36 -12.61 4.83
C ILE A 13 25.78 -12.98 3.48
N TRP A 14 24.49 -12.79 3.34
CA TRP A 14 23.81 -13.02 2.08
C TRP A 14 24.26 -12.01 1.01
N VAL A 15 24.50 -12.50 -0.21
CA VAL A 15 24.93 -11.69 -1.35
C VAL A 15 23.70 -11.28 -2.16
N LEU A 16 23.47 -9.97 -2.25
CA LEU A 16 22.38 -9.41 -3.04
C LEU A 16 22.66 -9.55 -4.54
N ARG A 17 21.84 -10.33 -5.24
CA ARG A 17 21.89 -10.46 -6.69
C ARG A 17 20.97 -9.47 -7.38
N ASP A 18 21.26 -9.19 -8.64
CA ASP A 18 20.40 -8.39 -9.50
C ASP A 18 19.00 -9.02 -9.60
N PHE A 19 17.96 -8.19 -9.50
CA PHE A 19 16.55 -8.59 -9.54
C PHE A 19 16.07 -9.50 -8.40
N GLU A 20 16.89 -9.70 -7.35
CA GLU A 20 16.49 -10.47 -6.18
C GLU A 20 15.82 -9.56 -5.15
N PRO A 21 14.49 -9.69 -4.92
CA PRO A 21 13.81 -8.91 -3.89
C PRO A 21 14.16 -9.47 -2.50
N GLN A 22 14.73 -8.64 -1.65
CA GLN A 22 14.84 -8.94 -0.22
C GLN A 22 13.97 -7.98 0.59
N ARG A 23 13.46 -8.40 1.75
CA ARG A 23 12.78 -7.51 2.70
C ARG A 23 13.62 -7.31 3.94
N TYR A 24 13.87 -6.05 4.27
CA TYR A 24 14.49 -5.64 5.51
C TYR A 24 13.57 -4.66 6.23
N LEU A 25 13.16 -4.99 7.45
CA LEU A 25 12.19 -4.22 8.24
C LEU A 25 10.90 -3.90 7.45
N GLY A 26 10.44 -4.86 6.64
CA GLY A 26 9.26 -4.72 5.80
C GLY A 26 9.47 -3.90 4.51
N ARG A 27 10.62 -3.24 4.33
CA ARG A 27 10.99 -2.51 3.12
C ARG A 27 11.62 -3.45 2.09
N PRO A 28 11.18 -3.43 0.82
CA PRO A 28 11.91 -4.13 -0.22
C PRO A 28 13.26 -3.44 -0.44
N ILE A 29 14.34 -4.21 -0.32
CA ILE A 29 15.72 -3.82 -0.56
C ILE A 29 16.29 -4.75 -1.64
N GLY A 30 17.07 -4.19 -2.56
CA GLY A 30 17.56 -4.94 -3.69
C GLY A 30 17.95 -4.07 -4.87
N PHE A 31 18.65 -4.65 -5.84
CA PHE A 31 19.06 -3.96 -7.06
C PHE A 31 18.09 -4.26 -8.20
N ARG A 32 17.47 -3.21 -8.75
CA ARG A 32 16.47 -3.28 -9.85
C ARG A 32 15.29 -4.21 -9.55
N ILE A 33 14.79 -4.18 -8.32
CA ILE A 33 13.61 -4.97 -7.95
C ILE A 33 12.41 -4.47 -8.76
N PRO A 34 11.70 -5.33 -9.50
CA PRO A 34 10.42 -4.95 -10.07
C PRO A 34 9.47 -4.57 -8.94
N CYS A 35 8.84 -3.40 -9.02
CA CYS A 35 7.80 -3.01 -8.09
C CYS A 35 6.70 -4.08 -8.12
N GLY A 36 6.66 -4.91 -7.08
CA GLY A 36 5.69 -5.97 -6.87
C GLY A 36 5.39 -5.98 -5.38
N SER A 37 4.16 -6.09 -4.93
CA SER A 37 3.05 -6.87 -5.47
C SER A 37 1.75 -6.24 -4.97
N GLY A 38 0.64 -6.42 -5.68
CA GLY A 38 -0.68 -5.95 -5.27
C GLY A 38 -1.12 -6.40 -3.86
N SER A 39 -0.42 -7.32 -3.19
CA SER A 39 -0.72 -7.78 -1.84
C SER A 39 -0.85 -6.67 -0.79
N ALA A 40 -0.05 -5.61 -0.86
CA ALA A 40 -0.16 -4.48 0.07
C ALA A 40 -1.45 -3.67 -0.18
N VAL A 41 -1.80 -3.48 -1.45
CA VAL A 41 -3.04 -2.81 -1.87
C VAL A 41 -4.26 -3.63 -1.45
N GLU A 42 -4.26 -4.93 -1.76
CA GLU A 42 -5.36 -5.84 -1.39
C GLU A 42 -5.53 -5.94 0.14
N SER A 43 -4.42 -5.92 0.90
CA SER A 43 -4.49 -5.90 2.37
C SER A 43 -5.12 -4.60 2.89
N ALA A 44 -4.72 -3.45 2.34
CA ALA A 44 -5.31 -2.16 2.70
C ALA A 44 -6.79 -2.07 2.30
N LEU A 45 -7.17 -2.63 1.15
CA LEU A 45 -8.56 -2.73 0.69
C LEU A 45 -9.37 -3.64 1.61
N GLY A 46 -8.84 -4.79 2.00
CA GLY A 46 -9.49 -5.69 2.96
C GLY A 46 -9.73 -5.00 4.31
N GLN A 47 -8.75 -4.25 4.82
CA GLN A 47 -8.91 -3.46 6.04
C GLN A 47 -9.96 -2.34 5.88
N ALA A 48 -9.93 -1.61 4.76
CA ALA A 48 -10.91 -0.56 4.49
C ALA A 48 -12.34 -1.11 4.40
N GLN A 49 -12.51 -2.27 3.75
CA GLN A 49 -13.79 -2.95 3.67
C GLN A 49 -14.28 -3.42 5.04
N ALA A 50 -13.42 -4.04 5.84
CA ALA A 50 -13.74 -4.49 7.19
C ALA A 50 -14.17 -3.33 8.12
N ILE A 51 -13.48 -2.18 8.05
CA ILE A 51 -13.85 -0.97 8.79
C ILE A 51 -15.21 -0.45 8.31
N THR A 52 -15.45 -0.43 7.00
CA THR A 52 -16.71 0.08 6.46
C THR A 52 -17.90 -0.84 6.76
N SER A 53 -17.70 -2.15 6.81
CA SER A 53 -18.75 -3.13 7.14
C SER A 53 -19.03 -3.26 8.65
N SER A 54 -18.14 -2.76 9.50
CA SER A 54 -18.32 -2.77 10.96
C SER A 54 -19.51 -1.92 11.42
N MET A 55 -20.05 -2.20 12.61
CA MET A 55 -21.17 -1.45 13.22
C MET A 55 -20.78 -0.08 13.81
N PHE A 56 -19.59 0.47 13.50
CA PHE A 56 -19.19 1.76 14.02
C PHE A 56 -20.02 2.92 13.47
N VAL A 57 -20.17 3.95 14.29
CA VAL A 57 -20.73 5.25 13.87
C VAL A 57 -19.82 5.93 12.84
N PRO A 58 -20.36 6.78 11.94
CA PRO A 58 -19.61 7.34 10.81
C PRO A 58 -18.28 8.00 11.18
N TRP A 59 -18.24 8.80 12.24
CA TRP A 59 -17.02 9.48 12.68
C TRP A 59 -15.96 8.48 13.19
N GLN A 60 -16.39 7.43 13.87
CA GLN A 60 -15.49 6.40 14.41
C GLN A 60 -14.93 5.52 13.28
N ARG A 61 -15.71 5.28 12.22
CA ARG A 61 -15.19 4.63 11.01
C ARG A 61 -14.07 5.45 10.37
N LEU A 62 -14.23 6.78 10.30
CA LEU A 62 -13.17 7.66 9.77
C LEU A 62 -11.93 7.69 10.67
N ASP A 63 -12.13 7.68 11.99
CA ASP A 63 -11.04 7.62 12.95
C ASP A 63 -10.26 6.29 12.87
N ALA A 64 -10.98 5.17 12.77
CA ALA A 64 -10.38 3.85 12.53
C ALA A 64 -9.62 3.81 11.20
N PHE A 65 -10.18 4.41 10.15
CA PHE A 65 -9.51 4.50 8.84
C PHE A 65 -8.20 5.28 8.93
N ARG A 66 -8.20 6.42 9.64
CA ARG A 66 -7.00 7.22 9.90
C ARG A 66 -5.96 6.47 10.75
N THR A 67 -6.40 5.61 11.66
CA THR A 67 -5.50 4.91 12.59
C THR A 67 -4.87 3.66 11.97
N PHE A 68 -5.62 2.88 11.20
CA PHE A 68 -5.15 1.60 10.68
C PHE A 68 -4.71 1.66 9.22
N VAL A 69 -5.48 2.33 8.36
CA VAL A 69 -5.23 2.31 6.91
C VAL A 69 -4.17 3.35 6.53
N TYR A 70 -4.29 4.57 7.03
CA TYR A 70 -3.37 5.66 6.66
C TYR A 70 -1.88 5.37 6.98
N PRO A 71 -1.50 4.84 8.16
CA PRO A 71 -0.09 4.54 8.44
C PRO A 71 0.48 3.42 7.55
N ALA A 72 -0.31 2.39 7.24
CA ALA A 72 0.09 1.30 6.36
C ALA A 72 0.36 1.80 4.93
N LEU A 73 -0.48 2.69 4.42
CA LEU A 73 -0.31 3.32 3.12
C LEU A 73 0.89 4.28 3.12
N ASN A 74 1.04 5.12 4.16
CA ASN A 74 2.14 6.06 4.26
C ASN A 74 3.51 5.34 4.32
N PHE A 75 3.59 4.20 5.00
CA PHE A 75 4.78 3.36 4.97
C PHE A 75 5.09 2.87 3.55
N SER A 76 4.08 2.38 2.83
CA SER A 76 4.22 1.88 1.46
C SER A 76 4.61 2.98 0.47
N MET A 77 4.07 4.20 0.63
CA MET A 77 4.47 5.39 -0.14
C MET A 77 5.94 5.74 0.10
N ARG A 78 6.37 5.80 1.37
CA ARG A 78 7.76 6.13 1.74
C ARG A 78 8.77 5.11 1.23
N CYS A 79 8.35 3.86 1.07
CA CYS A 79 9.20 2.77 0.57
C CYS A 79 9.19 2.66 -0.96
N GLY A 80 8.38 3.46 -1.68
CA GLY A 80 8.33 3.45 -3.14
C GLY A 80 7.92 2.11 -3.75
N VAL A 81 7.17 1.29 -3.01
CA VAL A 81 6.87 -0.11 -3.38
C VAL A 81 5.76 -0.20 -4.43
N LEU A 82 4.88 0.79 -4.47
CA LEU A 82 3.67 0.80 -5.29
C LEU A 82 3.77 1.79 -6.43
N LEU A 83 3.28 1.39 -7.60
CA LEU A 83 3.23 2.25 -8.78
C LEU A 83 2.09 3.26 -8.68
N MET A 84 2.17 4.36 -9.43
CA MET A 84 1.11 5.38 -9.46
C MET A 84 -0.26 4.81 -9.86
N MET A 85 -0.28 3.79 -10.74
CA MET A 85 -1.51 3.10 -11.13
C MET A 85 -2.16 2.36 -9.96
N ASP A 86 -1.36 1.73 -9.10
CA ASP A 86 -1.84 1.03 -7.91
C ASP A 86 -2.44 2.00 -6.89
N TRP A 87 -1.80 3.16 -6.71
CA TRP A 87 -2.34 4.24 -5.87
C TRP A 87 -3.67 4.77 -6.38
N ARG A 88 -3.81 4.89 -7.71
CA ARG A 88 -5.07 5.30 -8.33
C ARG A 88 -6.18 4.27 -8.10
N ARG A 89 -5.88 2.98 -8.31
CA ARG A 89 -6.82 1.87 -8.05
C ARG A 89 -7.28 1.85 -6.60
N LEU A 90 -6.37 2.09 -5.65
CA LEU A 90 -6.68 2.18 -4.24
C LEU A 90 -7.62 3.37 -3.92
N ASP A 91 -7.33 4.56 -4.45
CA ASP A 91 -8.18 5.75 -4.25
C ASP A 91 -9.59 5.54 -4.82
N ASP A 92 -9.68 4.99 -6.04
CA ASP A 92 -10.96 4.72 -6.72
C ASP A 92 -11.82 3.73 -5.93
N ALA A 93 -11.21 2.75 -5.23
CA ALA A 93 -11.92 1.77 -4.42
C ALA A 93 -12.32 2.30 -3.02
N ILE A 94 -11.47 3.12 -2.39
CA ILE A 94 -11.73 3.64 -1.03
C ILE A 94 -12.72 4.81 -1.04
N ARG A 95 -12.64 5.68 -2.04
CA ARG A 95 -13.51 6.85 -2.20
C ARG A 95 -15.01 6.55 -2.06
N PRO A 96 -15.61 5.54 -2.73
CA PRO A 96 -17.02 5.22 -2.57
C PRO A 96 -17.34 4.72 -1.16
N LEU A 97 -16.43 4.00 -0.50
CA LEU A 97 -16.62 3.51 0.88
C LEU A 97 -16.72 4.67 1.88
N VAL A 98 -15.84 5.67 1.72
CA VAL A 98 -15.84 6.89 2.53
C VAL A 98 -17.09 7.73 2.25
N LYS A 99 -17.46 7.93 0.97
CA LYS A 99 -18.69 8.64 0.60
C LYS A 99 -19.93 7.99 1.21
N ARG A 100 -20.01 6.66 1.17
CA ARG A 100 -21.12 5.89 1.77
C ARG A 100 -21.16 6.06 3.29
N THR A 101 -20.00 6.09 3.95
CA THR A 101 -19.91 6.31 5.40
C THR A 101 -20.45 7.69 5.80
N LEU A 102 -20.23 8.70 4.96
CA LEU A 102 -20.69 10.07 5.16
C LEU A 102 -22.08 10.36 4.59
N TYR A 103 -22.79 9.37 4.07
CA TYR A 103 -24.09 9.54 3.38
C TYR A 103 -24.04 10.55 2.22
N LEU A 104 -22.89 10.67 1.56
CA LEU A 104 -22.70 11.61 0.46
C LEU A 104 -23.11 10.99 -0.88
N PRO A 105 -23.75 11.76 -1.78
CA PRO A 105 -24.04 11.29 -3.12
C PRO A 105 -22.76 11.00 -3.91
N THR A 106 -22.85 10.15 -4.93
CA THR A 106 -21.71 9.76 -5.78
C THR A 106 -20.97 10.97 -6.37
N ASN A 107 -21.69 12.07 -6.62
CA ASN A 107 -21.16 13.28 -7.23
C ASN A 107 -20.61 14.31 -6.21
N ALA A 108 -20.66 14.03 -4.91
CA ALA A 108 -20.26 14.98 -3.86
C ALA A 108 -18.75 15.35 -3.85
N ALA A 109 -17.92 14.53 -4.49
CA ALA A 109 -16.52 14.86 -4.72
C ALA A 109 -16.22 14.67 -6.20
N THR A 110 -15.56 15.66 -6.81
CA THR A 110 -15.15 15.71 -8.23
C THR A 110 -14.78 14.32 -8.72
N ASN A 111 -15.60 13.79 -9.62
CA ASN A 111 -15.33 12.55 -10.31
C ASN A 111 -14.28 12.84 -11.40
N ARG A 112 -13.11 12.19 -11.34
CA ARG A 112 -12.10 12.29 -12.40
C ARG A 112 -12.46 11.48 -13.66
N ALA A 113 -13.63 10.86 -13.73
CA ALA A 113 -14.08 10.10 -14.91
C ALA A 113 -14.43 10.99 -16.13
N GLY A 114 -14.34 12.31 -16.03
CA GLY A 114 -14.57 13.24 -17.14
C GLY A 114 -13.33 13.97 -17.67
N ALA A 115 -12.13 13.64 -17.19
CA ALA A 115 -10.90 14.27 -17.65
C ALA A 115 -10.08 13.27 -18.49
N ALA A 116 -10.52 13.05 -19.72
CA ALA A 116 -9.62 12.69 -20.82
C ALA A 116 -9.46 13.96 -21.71
N PRO A 117 -8.30 14.18 -22.34
CA PRO A 117 -8.27 15.01 -23.55
C PRO A 117 -9.14 14.39 -24.65
#